data_AF-A0A3N5UCV9-F1
#
_entry.id   AF-A0A3N5UCV9-F1
#
_cell.length_a   1.000
_cell.length_b   1.000
_cell.length_c   1.000
_cell.angle_alpha   90.00
_cell.angle_beta   90.00
_cell.angle_gamma   90.00
#
_symmetry.space_group_name_H-M   'P 1'
#
loop_
_entity.id
_entity.type
_entity.pdbx_description
1 polymer ?
#
loop_
_entity_poly.entity_id
_entity_poly.type
_entity_poly.pdbx_seq_one_letter_code
_entity_poly.pdbx_strand_id
1 'polypeptide(L)'
;MSEVKVLVLAGYGLNCDHETAYAFELAGAKAVRVHINSLIDGTIKPEDFHIMAFVGGFGWGDDHGAGVVQAVKLKTKIGNKIIDFIGNGNLVIGICNGFQAIVNMGLLPGFDNIYTDRSVALTFNDCGNFRDDWVYLKVNTASPCVFTKGLDNIELPVRHGEGKFYSDEPTIKRLVENNQIAIQYALPDWSEA
;
A
#
# COMPACT_ATOMS: atom_id res chain seq x y z
N MET A 1 -27.45 -7.14 1.63
CA MET A 1 -26.00 -7.41 1.56
C MET A 1 -25.39 -6.93 2.86
N SER A 2 -24.41 -7.64 3.42
CA SER A 2 -23.66 -7.16 4.59
C SER A 2 -22.84 -5.92 4.21
N GLU A 3 -22.82 -4.92 5.09
CA GLU A 3 -22.07 -3.67 4.91
C GLU A 3 -20.56 -3.93 4.99
N VAL A 4 -19.81 -3.69 3.90
CA VAL A 4 -18.35 -3.78 3.88
C VAL A 4 -17.77 -2.52 4.53
N LYS A 5 -16.95 -2.69 5.56
CA LYS A 5 -16.30 -1.57 6.29
C LYS A 5 -14.82 -1.48 5.95
N VAL A 6 -14.36 -0.25 5.68
CA VAL A 6 -12.97 0.07 5.34
C VAL A 6 -12.37 0.98 6.39
N LEU A 7 -11.27 0.56 6.98
CA LEU A 7 -10.44 1.36 7.87
C LEU A 7 -9.48 2.19 7.03
N VAL A 8 -9.76 3.49 6.89
CA VAL A 8 -8.88 4.42 6.16
C VAL A 8 -7.99 5.11 7.18
N LEU A 9 -6.68 4.82 7.14
CA LEU A 9 -5.75 5.38 8.10
C LEU A 9 -5.58 6.88 7.87
N ALA A 10 -5.70 7.65 8.95
CA ALA A 10 -5.40 9.08 9.01
C ALA A 10 -4.34 9.33 10.09
N GLY A 11 -3.64 10.45 10.01
CA GLY A 11 -2.57 10.75 10.96
C GLY A 11 -1.66 11.88 10.54
N TYR A 12 -0.62 12.10 11.33
CA TYR A 12 0.36 13.16 11.10
C TYR A 12 1.05 13.04 9.74
N GLY A 13 0.82 14.05 8.88
CA GLY A 13 1.46 14.16 7.57
C GLY A 13 0.80 13.34 6.45
N LEU A 14 -0.14 12.46 6.77
CA LEU A 14 -1.00 11.83 5.77
C LEU A 14 -1.98 12.87 5.23
N ASN A 15 -2.17 12.90 3.92
CA ASN A 15 -2.99 13.93 3.26
C ASN A 15 -3.94 13.36 2.19
N CYS A 16 -3.95 12.04 2.02
CA CYS A 16 -4.78 11.37 1.02
C CYS A 16 -5.97 10.56 1.61
N ASP A 17 -6.33 10.79 2.87
CA ASP A 17 -7.35 10.03 3.59
C ASP A 17 -8.77 10.36 3.14
N HIS A 18 -9.02 11.60 2.70
CA HIS A 18 -10.34 12.02 2.24
C HIS A 18 -10.73 11.40 0.90
N GLU A 19 -9.88 11.50 -0.11
CA GLU A 19 -10.12 10.95 -1.44
C GLU A 19 -10.07 9.42 -1.44
N THR A 20 -9.23 8.81 -0.59
CA THR A 20 -9.22 7.35 -0.44
C THR A 20 -10.55 6.87 0.16
N ALA A 21 -11.05 7.55 1.21
CA ALA A 21 -12.36 7.22 1.78
C ALA A 21 -13.49 7.39 0.75
N TYR A 22 -13.47 8.51 0.02
CA TYR A 22 -14.44 8.78 -1.03
C TYR A 22 -14.42 7.71 -2.14
N ALA A 23 -13.24 7.24 -2.57
CA ALA A 23 -13.14 6.19 -3.58
C ALA A 23 -13.75 4.85 -3.11
N PHE A 24 -13.55 4.48 -1.85
CA PHE A 24 -14.19 3.30 -1.27
C PHE A 24 -15.71 3.45 -1.12
N GLU A 25 -16.19 4.64 -0.78
CA GLU A 25 -17.62 4.95 -0.71
C GLU A 25 -18.28 4.86 -2.10
N LEU A 26 -17.62 5.35 -3.14
CA LEU A 26 -18.07 5.17 -4.53
C LEU A 26 -18.13 3.70 -4.95
N ALA A 27 -17.22 2.86 -4.43
CA ALA A 27 -17.25 1.41 -4.63
C ALA A 27 -18.32 0.69 -3.77
N GLY A 28 -19.11 1.42 -2.98
CA GLY A 28 -20.21 0.89 -2.16
C GLY A 28 -19.82 0.40 -0.77
N ALA A 29 -18.58 0.66 -0.32
CA ALA A 29 -18.15 0.34 1.02
C ALA A 29 -18.39 1.51 1.98
N LYS A 30 -18.42 1.24 3.30
CA LYS A 30 -18.42 2.26 4.33
C LYS A 30 -17.00 2.54 4.78
N ALA A 31 -16.45 3.65 4.32
CA ALA A 31 -15.14 4.11 4.75
C ALA A 31 -15.24 4.82 6.10
N VAL A 32 -14.34 4.48 7.02
CA VAL A 32 -14.18 5.18 8.29
C VAL A 32 -12.74 5.66 8.37
N ARG A 33 -12.57 6.97 8.38
CA ARG A 33 -11.27 7.59 8.62
C ARG A 33 -10.92 7.48 10.09
N VAL A 34 -9.78 6.88 10.40
CA VAL A 34 -9.36 6.61 11.77
C VAL A 34 -7.94 7.10 11.96
N HIS A 35 -7.78 8.01 12.92
CA HIS A 35 -6.47 8.46 13.32
C HIS A 35 -5.67 7.29 13.91
N ILE A 36 -4.42 7.09 13.49
CA ILE A 36 -3.57 5.97 13.94
C ILE A 36 -3.53 5.80 15.47
N ASN A 37 -3.53 6.90 16.22
CA ASN A 37 -3.56 6.83 17.70
C ASN A 37 -4.80 6.11 18.25
N SER A 38 -5.97 6.24 17.61
CA SER A 38 -7.20 5.56 18.05
C SER A 38 -7.14 4.04 17.87
N LEU A 39 -6.25 3.53 17.01
CA LEU A 39 -5.96 2.10 16.90
C LEU A 39 -4.98 1.64 17.99
N ILE A 40 -4.03 2.52 18.34
CA ILE A 40 -2.99 2.27 19.35
C ILE A 40 -3.58 2.23 20.75
N ASP A 41 -4.48 3.17 21.08
CA ASP A 41 -5.15 3.22 22.39
C ASP A 41 -6.31 2.22 22.52
N GLY A 42 -6.72 1.59 21.41
CA GLY A 42 -7.77 0.57 21.37
C GLY A 42 -9.19 1.11 21.31
N THR A 43 -9.38 2.41 21.16
CA THR A 43 -10.69 3.04 20.92
C THR A 43 -11.36 2.46 19.68
N ILE A 44 -10.58 2.21 18.64
CA ILE A 44 -11.00 1.53 17.42
C ILE A 44 -10.24 0.21 17.30
N LYS A 45 -10.97 -0.86 17.00
CA LYS A 45 -10.38 -2.18 16.80
C LYS A 45 -10.30 -2.52 15.32
N PRO A 46 -9.14 -2.96 14.79
CA PRO A 46 -9.01 -3.41 13.41
C PRO A 46 -9.98 -4.52 13.03
N GLU A 47 -10.37 -5.38 13.99
CA GLU A 47 -11.31 -6.50 13.80
C GLU A 47 -12.72 -6.07 13.38
N ASP A 48 -13.10 -4.80 13.58
CA ASP A 48 -14.40 -4.27 13.14
C ASP A 48 -14.47 -3.95 11.64
N PHE A 49 -13.38 -4.18 10.91
CA PHE A 49 -13.20 -3.81 9.50
C PHE A 49 -12.86 -5.02 8.63
N HIS A 50 -13.10 -4.89 7.33
CA HIS A 50 -12.81 -5.93 6.33
C HIS A 50 -11.64 -5.53 5.41
N ILE A 51 -11.37 -4.23 5.31
CA ILE A 51 -10.30 -3.67 4.49
C ILE A 51 -9.54 -2.61 5.32
N MET A 52 -8.21 -2.62 5.26
CA MET A 52 -7.35 -1.59 5.85
C MET A 52 -6.57 -0.87 4.76
N ALA A 53 -6.77 0.44 4.64
CA ALA A 53 -6.13 1.28 3.65
C ALA A 53 -5.07 2.18 4.30
N PHE A 54 -3.82 1.95 3.96
CA PHE A 54 -2.70 2.84 4.25
C PHE A 54 -2.61 3.87 3.13
N VAL A 55 -2.92 5.12 3.44
CA VAL A 55 -3.06 6.19 2.45
C VAL A 55 -1.74 6.89 2.12
N GLY A 56 -1.76 7.69 1.06
CA GLY A 56 -0.63 8.54 0.67
C GLY A 56 -0.44 9.78 1.55
N GLY A 57 0.64 10.50 1.27
CA GLY A 57 1.03 11.74 1.94
C GLY A 57 2.52 11.80 2.24
N PHE A 58 2.87 12.51 3.30
CA PHE A 58 4.23 12.68 3.80
C PHE A 58 4.21 12.38 5.30
N GLY A 59 4.00 11.12 5.68
CA GLY A 59 3.89 10.70 7.07
C GLY A 59 5.10 11.17 7.88
N TRP A 60 4.89 12.01 8.91
CA TRP A 60 5.97 12.67 9.67
C TRP A 60 6.96 13.47 8.80
N GLY A 61 6.50 14.04 7.69
CA GLY A 61 7.32 14.86 6.78
C GLY A 61 8.33 14.07 5.95
N ASP A 62 8.35 12.74 6.07
CA ASP A 62 9.38 11.87 5.50
C ASP A 62 10.82 12.22 5.95
N ASP A 63 10.97 12.92 7.09
CA ASP A 63 12.26 13.45 7.60
C ASP A 63 13.33 12.38 7.87
N HIS A 64 12.92 11.13 8.11
CA HIS A 64 13.81 9.99 8.35
C HIS A 64 13.69 8.91 7.24
N GLY A 65 13.20 9.31 6.06
CA GLY A 65 12.86 8.43 4.95
C GLY A 65 11.36 8.13 4.90
N ALA A 66 10.82 7.97 3.69
CA ALA A 66 9.39 7.96 3.49
C ALA A 66 8.71 6.74 4.14
N GLY A 67 7.67 6.99 4.92
CA GLY A 67 6.91 5.97 5.66
C GLY A 67 7.66 5.26 6.81
N VAL A 68 8.92 5.61 7.11
CA VAL A 68 9.73 4.91 8.13
C VAL A 68 9.17 5.08 9.54
N VAL A 69 8.88 6.33 9.95
CA VAL A 69 8.35 6.62 11.29
C VAL A 69 6.97 6.01 11.49
N GLN A 70 6.13 6.07 10.45
CA GLN A 70 4.81 5.43 10.43
C GLN A 70 4.96 3.92 10.64
N ALA A 71 5.84 3.28 9.88
CA ALA A 71 6.10 1.85 9.97
C ALA A 71 6.57 1.43 11.37
N VAL A 72 7.55 2.12 11.94
CA VAL A 72 8.07 1.81 13.28
C VAL A 72 6.97 1.95 14.33
N LYS A 73 6.18 3.03 14.28
CA LYS A 73 5.09 3.26 15.23
C LYS A 73 4.01 2.17 15.14
N LEU A 74 3.60 1.80 13.93
CA LEU A 74 2.58 0.77 13.72
C LEU A 74 3.11 -0.62 14.09
N LYS A 75 4.32 -0.98 13.65
CA LYS A 75 4.97 -2.26 13.95
C LYS A 75 5.10 -2.48 15.46
N THR A 76 5.53 -1.45 16.21
CA THR A 76 5.77 -1.57 17.66
C THR A 76 4.49 -1.53 18.51
N LYS A 77 3.41 -0.90 18.03
CA LYS A 77 2.19 -0.70 18.83
C LYS A 77 1.05 -1.62 18.45
N ILE A 78 0.87 -1.91 17.16
CA ILE A 78 -0.25 -2.69 16.64
C ILE A 78 0.16 -3.73 15.58
N GLY A 79 1.45 -4.05 15.44
CA GLY A 79 1.96 -4.97 14.41
C GLY A 79 1.26 -6.33 14.44
N ASN A 80 1.13 -6.94 15.62
CA ASN A 80 0.43 -8.22 15.77
C ASN A 80 -1.04 -8.12 15.34
N LYS A 81 -1.73 -7.04 15.68
CA LYS A 81 -3.13 -6.82 15.24
C LYS A 81 -3.26 -6.73 13.72
N ILE A 82 -2.26 -6.16 13.04
CA ILE A 82 -2.24 -6.09 11.57
C ILE A 82 -1.99 -7.48 10.96
N ILE A 83 -1.10 -8.27 11.56
CA ILE A 83 -0.84 -9.65 11.14
C ILE A 83 -2.10 -10.51 11.34
N ASP A 84 -2.76 -10.40 12.49
CA ASP A 84 -4.02 -11.09 12.77
C ASP A 84 -5.12 -10.68 11.78
N PHE A 85 -5.19 -9.38 11.46
CA PHE A 85 -6.12 -8.85 10.45
C PHE A 85 -5.89 -9.50 9.08
N ILE A 86 -4.64 -9.59 8.62
CA ILE A 86 -4.27 -10.28 7.38
C ILE A 86 -4.59 -11.78 7.48
N GLY A 87 -4.26 -12.42 8.59
CA GLY A 87 -4.49 -13.85 8.85
C GLY A 87 -5.97 -14.26 8.84
N ASN A 88 -6.87 -13.31 9.13
CA ASN A 88 -8.33 -13.49 9.02
C ASN A 88 -8.86 -13.40 7.58
N GLY A 89 -7.99 -13.20 6.59
CA GLY A 89 -8.36 -13.06 5.18
C GLY A 89 -8.88 -11.67 4.81
N ASN A 90 -8.70 -10.67 5.68
CA ASN A 90 -9.05 -9.28 5.38
C ASN A 90 -8.06 -8.67 4.39
N LEU A 91 -8.48 -7.62 3.70
CA LEU A 91 -7.69 -6.99 2.64
C LEU A 91 -6.89 -5.80 3.15
N VAL A 92 -5.65 -5.66 2.67
CA VAL A 92 -4.81 -4.50 2.95
C VAL A 92 -4.38 -3.87 1.64
N ILE A 93 -4.46 -2.54 1.55
CA ILE A 93 -3.93 -1.76 0.43
C ILE A 93 -3.02 -0.64 0.96
N GLY A 94 -1.87 -0.45 0.31
CA GLY A 94 -0.96 0.66 0.58
C GLY A 94 -0.78 1.52 -0.66
N ILE A 95 -0.96 2.83 -0.51
CA ILE A 95 -0.89 3.80 -1.62
C ILE A 95 0.21 4.81 -1.31
N CYS A 96 1.17 4.97 -2.22
CA CYS A 96 2.31 5.90 -2.07
C CYS A 96 3.02 5.75 -0.71
N ASN A 97 2.87 6.72 0.21
CA ASN A 97 3.43 6.67 1.57
C ASN A 97 2.95 5.47 2.38
N GLY A 98 1.71 5.03 2.17
CA GLY A 98 1.19 3.82 2.77
C GLY A 98 1.89 2.55 2.27
N PHE A 99 2.25 2.48 0.99
CA PHE A 99 3.02 1.35 0.45
C PHE A 99 4.43 1.33 1.04
N GLN A 100 5.09 2.50 1.15
CA GLN A 100 6.37 2.66 1.82
C GLN A 100 6.32 2.21 3.28
N ALA A 101 5.26 2.59 4.02
CA ALA A 101 5.07 2.15 5.39
C ALA A 101 4.94 0.62 5.49
N ILE A 102 4.10 -0.01 4.66
CA ILE A 102 3.90 -1.47 4.65
C ILE A 102 5.21 -2.22 4.33
N VAL A 103 5.98 -1.74 3.36
CA VAL A 103 7.31 -2.27 3.02
C VAL A 103 8.27 -2.15 4.20
N ASN A 104 8.35 -0.97 4.83
CA ASN A 104 9.22 -0.72 5.98
C ASN A 104 8.81 -1.53 7.23
N MET A 105 7.54 -1.92 7.34
CA MET A 105 7.08 -2.84 8.40
C MET A 105 7.61 -4.27 8.19
N GLY A 106 7.95 -4.66 6.95
CA GLY A 106 8.29 -6.03 6.57
C GLY A 106 7.07 -6.89 6.23
N LEU A 107 5.93 -6.26 5.90
CA LEU A 107 4.70 -6.99 5.53
C LEU A 107 4.76 -7.52 4.09
N LEU A 108 5.64 -6.97 3.25
CA LEU A 108 5.78 -7.34 1.85
C LEU A 108 7.19 -7.86 1.55
N PRO A 109 7.33 -8.86 0.68
CA PRO A 109 6.28 -9.53 -0.10
C PRO A 109 5.37 -10.50 0.67
N GLY A 110 5.65 -10.76 1.95
CA GLY A 110 4.85 -11.68 2.77
C GLY A 110 5.04 -13.16 2.39
N PHE A 111 6.18 -13.49 1.77
CA PHE A 111 6.49 -14.86 1.36
C PHE A 111 6.37 -15.83 2.53
N ASP A 112 5.79 -17.00 2.25
CA ASP A 112 5.62 -18.08 3.23
C ASP A 112 4.84 -17.64 4.48
N ASN A 113 3.98 -16.61 4.33
CA ASN A 113 3.24 -15.94 5.41
C ASN A 113 4.13 -15.29 6.49
N ILE A 114 5.36 -14.92 6.14
CA ILE A 114 6.26 -14.19 7.01
C ILE A 114 6.08 -12.68 6.78
N TYR A 115 5.40 -12.02 7.73
CA TYR A 115 5.05 -10.60 7.68
C TYR A 115 5.91 -9.71 8.59
N THR A 116 7.12 -10.16 8.89
CA THR A 116 8.04 -9.46 9.79
C THR A 116 9.43 -9.23 9.19
N ASP A 117 9.68 -9.80 8.01
CA ASP A 117 10.96 -9.75 7.30
C ASP A 117 10.91 -8.71 6.17
N ARG A 118 11.94 -7.87 6.11
CA ARG A 118 12.04 -6.80 5.12
C ARG A 118 13.01 -7.23 4.03
N SER A 119 12.48 -7.79 2.96
CA SER A 119 13.24 -8.24 1.78
C SER A 119 13.12 -7.32 0.56
N VAL A 120 12.29 -6.28 0.63
CA VAL A 120 12.12 -5.27 -0.42
C VAL A 120 12.25 -3.87 0.16
N ALA A 121 12.58 -2.91 -0.69
CA ALA A 121 12.70 -1.51 -0.35
C ALA A 121 12.11 -0.61 -1.44
N LEU A 122 11.70 0.57 -1.02
CA LEU A 122 11.51 1.71 -1.90
C LEU A 122 12.62 2.71 -1.62
N THR A 123 13.23 3.23 -2.68
CA THR A 123 14.35 4.16 -2.61
C THR A 123 14.13 5.32 -3.58
N PHE A 124 15.07 6.28 -3.57
CA PHE A 124 15.06 7.43 -4.45
C PHE A 124 14.85 7.03 -5.92
N ASN A 125 14.04 7.81 -6.61
CA ASN A 125 13.88 7.69 -8.05
C ASN A 125 15.25 7.87 -8.74
N ASP A 126 15.49 7.16 -9.85
CA ASP A 126 16.77 7.26 -10.58
C ASP A 126 17.04 8.66 -11.16
N CYS A 127 15.98 9.45 -11.40
CA CYS A 127 16.10 10.83 -11.82
C CYS A 127 16.55 11.80 -10.70
N GLY A 128 16.68 11.30 -9.46
CA GLY A 128 17.09 12.07 -8.28
C GLY A 128 16.11 13.17 -7.86
N ASN A 129 14.89 13.19 -8.42
CA ASN A 129 13.91 14.24 -8.20
C ASN A 129 12.49 13.67 -7.97
N PHE A 130 11.64 14.52 -7.40
CA PHE A 130 10.22 14.26 -7.27
C PHE A 130 9.55 14.16 -8.65
N ARG A 131 8.66 13.20 -8.82
CA ARG A 131 7.84 13.02 -10.03
C ARG A 131 6.38 13.27 -9.70
N ASP A 132 5.74 14.11 -10.52
CA ASP A 132 4.30 14.39 -10.52
C ASP A 132 3.83 14.33 -11.97
N ASP A 133 3.23 13.22 -12.38
CA ASP A 133 2.97 12.92 -13.79
C ASP A 133 1.81 11.94 -13.99
N TRP A 134 1.27 11.90 -15.20
CA TRP A 134 0.36 10.83 -15.63
C TRP A 134 1.16 9.73 -16.33
N VAL A 135 0.95 8.48 -15.93
CA VAL A 135 1.70 7.33 -16.46
C VAL A 135 0.75 6.26 -17.00
N TYR A 136 1.23 5.55 -18.02
CA TYR A 136 0.58 4.37 -18.57
C TYR A 136 1.01 3.15 -17.75
N LEU A 137 0.04 2.34 -17.33
CA LEU A 137 0.26 1.15 -16.53
C LEU A 137 -0.36 -0.06 -17.23
N LYS A 138 0.48 -1.05 -17.50
CA LYS A 138 0.06 -2.36 -17.99
C LYS A 138 -0.38 -3.22 -16.81
N VAL A 139 -1.59 -3.76 -16.88
CA VAL A 139 -2.14 -4.64 -15.83
C VAL A 139 -1.75 -6.09 -16.10
N ASN A 140 -1.23 -6.78 -15.10
CA ASN A 140 -1.02 -8.22 -15.15
C ASN A 140 -2.33 -8.94 -14.78
N THR A 141 -3.08 -9.40 -15.79
CA THR A 141 -4.34 -10.11 -15.59
C THR A 141 -4.18 -11.49 -14.94
N ALA A 142 -2.97 -12.05 -14.92
CA ALA A 142 -2.67 -13.30 -14.22
C ALA A 142 -2.34 -13.10 -12.73
N SER A 143 -2.23 -11.84 -12.27
CA SER A 143 -1.93 -11.55 -10.87
C SER A 143 -3.07 -11.96 -9.95
N PRO A 144 -2.79 -12.52 -8.75
CA PRO A 144 -3.82 -12.82 -7.76
C PRO A 144 -4.37 -11.56 -7.05
N CYS A 145 -3.88 -10.37 -7.39
CA CYS A 145 -4.31 -9.12 -6.79
C CYS A 145 -5.81 -8.87 -7.00
N VAL A 146 -6.58 -8.85 -5.90
CA VAL A 146 -8.03 -8.63 -5.95
C VAL A 146 -8.41 -7.22 -6.40
N PHE A 147 -7.53 -6.24 -6.17
CA PHE A 147 -7.79 -4.83 -6.49
C PHE A 147 -7.66 -4.51 -7.98
N THR A 148 -6.99 -5.35 -8.77
CA THR A 148 -6.79 -5.15 -10.21
C THR A 148 -7.65 -6.09 -11.06
N LYS A 149 -8.56 -6.85 -10.43
CA LYS A 149 -9.38 -7.83 -11.13
C LYS A 149 -10.37 -7.16 -12.08
N GLY A 150 -10.35 -7.58 -13.34
CA GLY A 150 -11.24 -7.06 -14.38
C GLY A 150 -10.86 -5.67 -14.88
N LEU A 151 -9.68 -5.15 -14.51
CA LEU A 151 -9.13 -3.95 -15.10
C LEU A 151 -8.37 -4.30 -16.39
N ASP A 152 -8.50 -3.42 -17.38
CA ASP A 152 -7.59 -3.35 -18.52
C ASP A 152 -6.40 -2.45 -18.16
N ASN A 153 -5.49 -2.23 -19.12
CA ASN A 153 -4.45 -1.23 -18.98
C ASN A 153 -5.05 0.14 -18.62
N ILE A 154 -4.36 0.89 -17.76
CA ILE A 154 -4.91 2.07 -17.12
C ILE A 154 -3.89 3.20 -17.05
N GLU A 155 -4.36 4.43 -17.14
CA GLU A 155 -3.58 5.62 -16.83
C GLU A 155 -3.87 6.06 -15.38
N LEU A 156 -2.81 6.30 -14.60
CA LEU A 156 -2.92 6.80 -13.23
C LEU A 156 -1.92 7.92 -12.98
N PRO A 157 -2.21 8.86 -12.06
CA PRO A 157 -1.24 9.82 -11.60
C PRO A 157 -0.20 9.17 -10.68
N VAL A 158 1.06 9.59 -10.79
CA VAL A 158 2.14 9.28 -9.84
C VAL A 158 2.63 10.56 -9.18
N ARG A 159 2.94 10.49 -7.89
CA ARG A 159 3.36 11.66 -7.10
C ARG A 159 4.34 11.26 -5.98
N HIS A 160 5.62 11.04 -6.30
CA HIS A 160 6.61 10.52 -5.35
C HIS A 160 8.08 10.91 -5.65
N GLY A 161 8.89 11.01 -4.59
CA GLY A 161 10.37 11.12 -4.67
C GLY A 161 11.12 9.81 -4.40
N GLU A 162 10.50 8.88 -3.66
CA GLU A 162 11.07 7.60 -3.22
C GLU A 162 10.18 6.42 -3.67
N GLY A 163 9.97 6.27 -4.98
CA GLY A 163 9.10 5.23 -5.53
C GLY A 163 9.83 4.08 -6.23
N LYS A 164 11.16 4.09 -6.28
CA LYS A 164 11.91 3.04 -6.95
C LYS A 164 11.89 1.76 -6.12
N PHE A 165 11.24 0.72 -6.64
CA PHE A 165 11.25 -0.61 -6.05
C PHE A 165 12.62 -1.26 -6.22
N TYR A 166 13.14 -1.82 -5.13
CA TYR A 166 14.45 -2.49 -5.09
C TYR A 166 14.37 -3.76 -4.26
N SER A 167 14.98 -4.83 -4.77
CA SER A 167 15.17 -6.10 -4.08
C SER A 167 16.29 -6.90 -4.76
N ASP A 168 16.69 -8.01 -4.16
CA ASP A 168 17.65 -8.93 -4.77
C ASP A 168 17.03 -9.72 -5.94
N GLU A 169 17.89 -10.20 -6.85
CA GLU A 169 17.45 -10.94 -8.04
C GLU A 169 16.59 -12.18 -7.71
N PRO A 170 16.90 -13.00 -6.68
CA PRO A 170 16.04 -14.11 -6.29
C PRO A 170 14.62 -13.67 -5.89
N THR A 171 14.48 -12.58 -5.13
CA THR A 171 13.17 -12.06 -4.72
C THR A 171 12.39 -11.56 -5.91
N ILE A 172 13.01 -10.80 -6.82
CA ILE A 172 12.37 -10.33 -8.06
C ILE A 172 11.89 -11.51 -8.89
N LYS A 173 12.75 -12.52 -9.10
CA LYS A 173 12.41 -13.72 -9.85
C LYS A 173 11.20 -14.44 -9.26
N ARG A 174 11.17 -14.62 -7.94
CA ARG A 174 10.03 -15.24 -7.23
C ARG A 174 8.73 -14.44 -7.41
N LEU A 175 8.79 -13.11 -7.38
CA LEU A 175 7.62 -12.25 -7.64
C LEU A 175 7.07 -12.44 -9.07
N VAL A 176 7.96 -12.49 -10.06
CA VAL A 176 7.59 -12.69 -11.47
C VAL A 176 6.96 -14.07 -11.68
N GLU A 177 7.62 -15.13 -11.20
CA GLU A 177 7.16 -16.52 -11.34
C GLU A 177 5.78 -16.74 -10.71
N ASN A 178 5.48 -16.03 -9.62
CA ASN A 178 4.20 -16.11 -8.91
C ASN A 178 3.14 -15.11 -9.41
N ASN A 179 3.40 -14.33 -10.47
CA ASN A 179 2.53 -13.26 -10.96
C ASN A 179 2.18 -12.20 -9.89
N GLN A 180 3.09 -11.93 -8.94
CA GLN A 180 2.86 -11.00 -7.83
C GLN A 180 3.16 -9.54 -8.20
N ILE A 181 3.61 -9.28 -9.43
CA ILE A 181 3.69 -7.94 -10.00
C ILE A 181 2.34 -7.65 -10.68
N ALA A 182 1.50 -6.85 -10.03
CA ALA A 182 0.13 -6.60 -10.48
C ALA A 182 0.03 -5.55 -11.60
N ILE A 183 0.90 -4.54 -11.58
CA ILE A 183 0.96 -3.46 -12.56
C ILE A 183 2.41 -3.08 -12.85
N GLN A 184 2.70 -2.66 -14.07
CA GLN A 184 4.03 -2.20 -14.51
C GLN A 184 3.91 -0.95 -15.37
N TYR A 185 4.91 -0.07 -15.30
CA TYR A 185 5.00 1.08 -16.20
C TYR A 185 5.04 0.62 -17.66
N ALA A 186 4.36 1.37 -18.52
CA ALA A 186 4.26 1.10 -19.95
C ALA A 186 4.50 2.38 -20.75
N LEU A 187 4.83 2.21 -22.03
CA LEU A 187 4.82 3.28 -23.02
C LEU A 187 3.36 3.61 -23.44
N PRO A 188 3.12 4.75 -24.13
CA PRO A 188 1.77 5.14 -24.56
C PRO A 188 1.08 4.12 -25.51
N ASP A 189 1.84 3.23 -26.12
CA ASP A 189 1.34 2.13 -26.96
C ASP A 189 1.12 0.81 -26.18
N TRP A 190 1.24 0.86 -24.85
CA TRP A 190 1.12 -0.26 -23.91
C TRP A 190 2.24 -1.31 -23.99
N SER A 191 3.34 -1.03 -24.69
CA SER A 191 4.54 -1.85 -24.57
C SER A 191 5.18 -1.66 -23.20
N GLU A 192 5.99 -2.62 -22.77
CA GLU A 192 6.79 -2.48 -21.55
C GLU A 192 7.80 -1.35 -21.71
N ALA A 193 7.97 -0.56 -20.64
CA ALA A 193 8.89 0.59 -20.57
C ALA A 193 10.31 0.17 -20.17
#